data_AF-A0A2G9SFS9-F1
#
_entry.id   AF-A0A2G9SFS9-F1
#
_cell.length_a   1.000
_cell.length_b   1.000
_cell.length_c   1.000
_cell.angle_alpha   90.00
_cell.angle_beta   90.00
_cell.angle_gamma   90.00
#
_symmetry.space_group_name_H-M   'P 1'
#
loop_
_entity.id
_entity.type
_entity.pdbx_description
1 polymer ?
#
loop_
_entity_poly.entity_id
_entity_poly.type
_entity_poly.pdbx_seq_one_letter_code
_entity_poly.pdbx_strand_id
1 'polypeptide(L)'
;HGQNITLLDPCFNPGYTRNVSTADLYSSPCVSDRRILTIPQTIQIKGTGNYQLCKDKVENIFNLSHCSYSRCSFNGIFQPMLQGEFGAFSAFYFVMDFLKVTKEKVSLDGVKDSVERHCSKPWAEVKREAVRIKEKYLSEYCFSAVYILNLLDLYGFNSSSWEDITFFGKRSLKRRAVEGAGAAGSGSQRCAERLSHLPVRPSGWILTLWGSLQSLEGLSDVSLQQALARCWLILGHRSTKI
;
A
#
# COMPACT_ATOMS: atom_id res chain seq x y z
N HIS A 1 12.32 -32.29 20.02
CA HIS A 1 12.59 -32.09 18.59
C HIS A 1 11.81 -30.88 18.10
N GLY A 2 12.48 -29.81 17.68
CA GLY A 2 11.83 -28.60 17.18
C GLY A 2 11.32 -28.82 15.76
N GLN A 3 10.00 -28.83 15.57
CA GLN A 3 9.41 -28.88 14.23
C GLN A 3 9.73 -27.58 13.49
N ASN A 4 10.29 -27.69 12.29
CA ASN A 4 10.53 -26.55 11.42
C ASN A 4 9.28 -26.37 10.53
N ILE A 5 8.47 -25.34 10.78
CA ILE A 5 7.25 -25.08 10.01
C ILE A 5 7.60 -24.27 8.76
N THR A 6 7.19 -24.78 7.60
CA THR A 6 7.27 -24.06 6.33
C THR A 6 5.90 -23.51 5.93
N LEU A 7 5.82 -22.19 5.78
CA LEU A 7 4.65 -21.49 5.24
C LEU A 7 4.84 -21.26 3.75
N LEU A 8 3.98 -21.89 2.94
CA LEU A 8 3.91 -21.61 1.51
C LEU A 8 3.10 -20.34 1.28
N ASP A 9 3.74 -19.35 0.66
CA ASP A 9 3.15 -18.04 0.46
C ASP A 9 3.07 -17.68 -1.04
N PRO A 10 1.86 -17.45 -1.59
CA PRO A 10 1.68 -17.10 -3.00
C PRO A 10 2.15 -15.69 -3.34
N CYS A 11 2.30 -14.81 -2.36
CA CYS A 11 2.68 -13.41 -2.55
C CYS A 11 4.19 -13.18 -2.65
N PHE A 12 5.00 -14.24 -2.56
CA PHE A 12 6.44 -14.21 -2.82
C PHE A 12 6.78 -15.02 -4.06
N ASN A 13 7.78 -14.56 -4.81
CA ASN A 13 8.27 -15.20 -6.02
C ASN A 13 8.69 -16.68 -5.80
N PRO A 14 8.51 -17.58 -6.79
CA PRO A 14 8.91 -18.97 -6.68
C PRO A 14 10.39 -19.12 -6.36
N GLY A 15 10.71 -19.92 -5.34
CA GLY A 15 12.08 -20.14 -4.89
C GLY A 15 12.63 -19.07 -3.94
N TYR A 16 11.86 -18.03 -3.61
CA TYR A 16 12.19 -17.16 -2.48
C TYR A 16 12.05 -17.93 -1.17
N THR A 17 12.99 -17.75 -0.25
CA THR A 17 12.93 -18.34 1.10
C THR A 17 13.42 -17.35 2.14
N ARG A 18 12.73 -17.26 3.27
CA ARG A 18 13.12 -16.40 4.39
C ARG A 18 12.69 -17.00 5.72
N ASN A 19 13.60 -16.99 6.69
CA ASN A 19 13.25 -17.33 8.07
C ASN A 19 12.67 -16.08 8.76
N VAL A 20 11.58 -16.27 9.50
CA VAL A 20 10.87 -15.21 10.22
C VAL A 20 10.71 -15.64 11.67
N SER A 21 11.16 -14.77 12.58
CA SER A 21 10.89 -14.90 14.02
C SER A 21 9.39 -14.67 14.27
N THR A 22 8.74 -15.58 14.99
CA THR A 22 7.32 -15.39 15.36
C THR A 22 7.13 -14.29 16.39
N ALA A 23 8.14 -14.02 17.22
CA ALA A 23 8.13 -12.86 18.10
C ALA A 23 8.10 -11.56 17.29
N ASP A 24 8.89 -11.47 16.22
CA ASP A 24 8.89 -10.31 15.33
C ASP A 24 7.60 -10.22 14.51
N LEU A 25 7.02 -11.35 14.11
CA LEU A 25 5.77 -11.37 13.35
C LEU A 25 4.61 -10.81 14.18
N TYR A 26 4.49 -11.26 15.42
CA TYR A 26 3.39 -10.89 16.33
C TYR A 26 3.66 -9.63 17.16
N SER A 27 4.77 -8.91 16.92
CA SER A 27 5.09 -7.68 17.65
C SER A 27 4.24 -6.47 17.23
N SER A 28 3.60 -6.53 16.06
CA SER A 28 2.73 -5.46 15.58
C SER A 28 1.32 -5.59 16.16
N PRO A 29 0.68 -4.49 16.61
CA PRO A 29 -0.70 -4.50 17.08
C PRO A 29 -1.69 -4.92 15.99
N CYS A 30 -1.32 -4.86 14.71
CA CYS A 30 -2.18 -5.31 13.62
C CYS A 30 -2.42 -6.82 13.60
N VAL A 31 -1.53 -7.60 14.26
CA VAL A 31 -1.55 -9.07 14.21
C VAL A 31 -1.32 -9.72 15.59
N SER A 32 -1.12 -8.93 16.65
CA SER A 32 -0.87 -9.42 18.01
C SER A 32 -1.95 -10.40 18.48
N ASP A 33 -3.21 -10.09 18.18
CA ASP A 33 -4.38 -10.85 18.63
C ASP A 33 -4.59 -12.13 17.80
N ARG A 34 -3.80 -12.29 16.73
CA ARG A 34 -3.78 -13.48 15.86
C ARG A 34 -2.65 -14.44 16.23
N ARG A 35 -2.00 -14.24 17.39
CA ARG A 35 -0.89 -15.08 17.85
C ARG A 35 -1.37 -16.48 18.17
N ILE A 36 -0.78 -17.47 17.50
CA ILE A 36 -1.02 -18.88 17.77
C ILE A 36 0.11 -19.40 18.66
N LEU A 37 -0.23 -19.83 19.88
CA LEU A 37 0.75 -20.23 20.91
C LEU A 37 1.54 -21.50 20.55
N THR A 38 1.04 -22.31 19.62
CA THR A 38 1.66 -23.57 19.21
C THR A 38 2.69 -23.42 18.09
N ILE A 39 2.87 -22.22 17.51
CA ILE A 39 3.84 -22.01 16.43
C ILE A 39 5.28 -21.92 17.00
N PRO A 40 6.27 -22.57 16.36
CA PRO A 40 7.68 -22.44 16.72
C PRO A 40 8.19 -21.00 16.78
N GLN A 41 9.35 -20.80 17.41
CA GLN A 41 10.01 -19.49 17.47
C GLN A 41 10.38 -18.94 16.10
N THR A 42 10.64 -19.82 15.12
CA THR A 42 11.01 -19.45 13.76
C THR A 42 10.18 -20.26 12.77
N ILE A 43 9.63 -19.58 11.77
CA ILE A 43 8.98 -20.21 10.62
C ILE A 43 9.75 -19.87 9.35
N GLN A 44 9.74 -20.78 8.38
CA GLN A 44 10.32 -20.53 7.06
C GLN A 44 9.22 -20.19 6.07
N ILE A 45 9.28 -19.01 5.47
CA ILE A 45 8.43 -18.64 4.34
C ILE A 45 9.08 -19.16 3.06
N LYS A 46 8.28 -19.79 2.20
CA LYS A 46 8.68 -20.21 0.85
C LYS A 46 7.70 -19.68 -0.19
N GLY A 47 8.21 -18.91 -1.15
CA GLY A 47 7.41 -18.31 -2.20
C GLY A 47 6.94 -19.33 -3.24
N THR A 48 5.69 -19.19 -3.66
CA THR A 48 5.05 -20.02 -4.69
C THR A 48 4.62 -19.22 -5.92
N GLY A 49 4.58 -17.89 -5.84
CA GLY A 49 4.38 -16.99 -6.98
C GLY A 49 3.06 -17.16 -7.71
N ASN A 50 1.94 -17.23 -6.97
CA ASN A 50 0.63 -17.37 -7.57
C ASN A 50 -0.19 -16.09 -7.34
N TYR A 51 -0.38 -15.31 -8.40
CA TYR A 51 -1.06 -14.02 -8.32
C TYR A 51 -2.49 -14.15 -7.77
N GLN A 52 -3.29 -15.08 -8.30
CA GLN A 52 -4.68 -15.23 -7.90
C GLN A 52 -4.81 -15.64 -6.43
N LEU A 53 -4.05 -16.65 -5.98
CA LEU A 53 -4.06 -17.05 -4.57
C LEU A 53 -3.54 -15.94 -3.65
N CYS A 54 -2.60 -15.12 -4.13
CA CYS A 54 -2.14 -13.95 -3.38
C CYS A 54 -3.26 -12.91 -3.26
N LYS A 55 -3.95 -12.60 -4.37
CA LYS A 55 -5.10 -11.69 -4.42
C LYS A 55 -6.17 -12.12 -3.42
N ASP A 56 -6.58 -13.38 -3.45
CA ASP A 56 -7.59 -13.93 -2.55
C ASP A 56 -7.16 -13.80 -1.07
N LYS A 57 -5.89 -14.10 -0.76
CA LYS A 57 -5.37 -13.95 0.61
C LYS A 57 -5.33 -12.50 1.08
N VAL A 58 -4.98 -11.57 0.19
CA VAL A 58 -4.94 -10.14 0.51
C VAL A 58 -6.35 -9.58 0.68
N GLU A 59 -7.31 -9.99 -0.14
CA GLU A 59 -8.72 -9.60 0.00
C GLU A 59 -9.28 -9.97 1.38
N ASN A 60 -8.92 -11.15 1.90
CA ASN A 60 -9.33 -11.62 3.22
C ASN A 60 -8.82 -10.77 4.40
N ILE A 61 -7.92 -9.80 4.17
CA ILE A 61 -7.50 -8.83 5.18
C ILE A 61 -8.61 -7.78 5.42
N PHE A 62 -9.42 -7.49 4.40
CA PHE A 62 -10.44 -6.45 4.42
C PHE A 62 -11.81 -7.03 4.74
N ASN A 63 -12.55 -6.39 5.65
CA ASN A 63 -13.93 -6.80 5.96
C ASN A 63 -14.92 -6.01 5.10
N LEU A 64 -15.64 -6.71 4.22
CA LEU A 64 -16.65 -6.11 3.33
C LEU A 64 -18.09 -6.36 3.79
N SER A 65 -18.29 -7.04 4.92
CA SER A 65 -19.59 -7.63 5.29
C SER A 65 -20.62 -6.61 5.81
N HIS A 66 -20.19 -5.44 6.27
CA HIS A 66 -21.06 -4.47 6.93
C HIS A 66 -20.78 -3.05 6.44
N CYS A 67 -21.82 -2.32 6.03
CA CYS A 67 -21.76 -0.91 5.67
C CYS A 67 -23.06 -0.22 6.10
N SER A 68 -22.99 0.67 7.11
CA SER A 68 -24.15 1.43 7.61
C SER A 68 -24.44 2.70 6.79
N TYR A 69 -23.62 2.99 5.79
CA TYR A 69 -23.72 4.18 4.95
C TYR A 69 -24.22 3.82 3.55
N SER A 70 -24.48 4.83 2.72
CA SER A 70 -24.88 4.62 1.32
C SER A 70 -23.81 3.87 0.50
N ARG A 71 -22.53 4.08 0.84
CA ARG A 71 -21.37 3.44 0.22
C ARG A 71 -20.22 3.38 1.22
N CYS A 72 -19.48 2.28 1.19
CA CYS A 72 -18.26 2.12 1.98
C CYS A 72 -17.11 1.66 1.08
N SER A 73 -15.89 1.85 1.55
CA SER A 73 -14.71 1.19 0.99
C SER A 73 -14.57 -0.21 1.59
N PHE A 74 -13.96 -0.32 2.77
CA PHE A 74 -13.84 -1.54 3.54
C PHE A 74 -13.96 -1.24 5.03
N ASN A 75 -14.15 -2.28 5.85
CA ASN A 75 -14.34 -2.21 7.30
C ASN A 75 -15.49 -1.28 7.72
N GLY A 76 -16.52 -1.14 6.89
CA GLY A 76 -17.68 -0.28 7.16
C GLY A 76 -17.41 1.22 7.12
N ILE A 77 -16.28 1.65 6.56
CA ILE A 77 -15.91 3.05 6.48
C ILE A 77 -16.60 3.72 5.29
N PHE A 78 -17.36 4.79 5.55
CA PHE A 78 -17.99 5.61 4.52
C PHE A 78 -16.98 6.08 3.47
N GLN A 79 -17.33 5.92 2.19
CA GLN A 79 -16.57 6.48 1.09
C GLN A 79 -17.53 7.11 0.05
N PRO A 80 -17.32 8.37 -0.35
CA PRO A 80 -18.10 8.99 -1.42
C PRO A 80 -17.78 8.34 -2.79
N MET A 81 -18.60 8.64 -3.79
CA MET A 81 -18.30 8.26 -5.17
C MET A 81 -17.00 8.93 -5.65
N LEU A 82 -16.22 8.21 -6.44
CA LEU A 82 -15.02 8.76 -7.08
C LEU A 82 -15.42 9.88 -8.04
N GLN A 83 -14.71 11.01 -7.95
CA GLN A 83 -14.94 12.18 -8.79
C GLN A 83 -13.62 12.90 -9.06
N GLY A 84 -13.32 13.13 -10.33
CA GLY A 84 -12.13 13.86 -10.79
C GLY A 84 -10.86 13.02 -10.85
N GLU A 85 -9.73 13.69 -11.04
CA GLU A 85 -8.40 13.06 -11.12
C GLU A 85 -7.81 12.80 -9.73
N PHE A 86 -7.04 11.71 -9.62
CA PHE A 86 -6.41 11.24 -8.38
C PHE A 86 -4.89 11.18 -8.52
N GLY A 87 -4.19 11.63 -7.48
CA GLY A 87 -2.74 11.52 -7.39
C GLY A 87 -2.29 10.39 -6.46
N ALA A 88 -1.63 9.37 -7.01
CA ALA A 88 -1.07 8.27 -6.25
C ALA A 88 0.45 8.43 -6.08
N PHE A 89 0.95 8.53 -4.85
CA PHE A 89 2.37 8.80 -4.57
C PHE A 89 2.94 7.84 -3.53
N SER A 90 4.19 8.07 -3.10
CA SER A 90 4.89 7.21 -2.14
C SER A 90 4.95 5.75 -2.62
N ALA A 91 4.51 4.78 -1.81
CA ALA A 91 4.60 3.36 -2.13
C ALA A 91 3.84 3.01 -3.43
N PHE A 92 2.69 3.63 -3.70
CA PHE A 92 1.96 3.46 -4.97
C PHE A 92 2.86 3.74 -6.16
N TYR A 93 3.53 4.89 -6.16
CA TYR A 93 4.44 5.27 -7.25
C TYR A 93 5.63 4.30 -7.35
N PHE A 94 6.35 4.02 -6.25
CA PHE A 94 7.57 3.21 -6.34
C PHE A 94 7.31 1.76 -6.78
N VAL A 95 6.17 1.18 -6.40
CA VAL A 95 5.78 -0.18 -6.82
C VAL A 95 5.38 -0.19 -8.29
N MET A 96 4.52 0.74 -8.70
CA MET A 96 4.08 0.83 -10.09
C MET A 96 5.23 1.22 -11.04
N ASP A 97 6.16 2.07 -10.59
CA ASP A 97 7.33 2.48 -11.37
C ASP A 97 8.34 1.34 -11.54
N PHE A 98 8.50 0.51 -10.49
CA PHE A 98 9.30 -0.72 -10.58
C PHE A 98 8.74 -1.69 -11.63
N LEU A 99 7.41 -1.83 -11.69
CA LEU A 99 6.72 -2.60 -12.73
C LEU A 99 6.68 -1.90 -14.10
N LYS A 100 7.23 -0.67 -14.18
CA LYS A 100 7.29 0.16 -15.38
C LYS A 100 5.93 0.57 -15.95
N VAL A 101 4.90 0.65 -15.10
CA VAL A 101 3.53 1.02 -15.51
C VAL A 101 3.16 2.48 -15.17
N THR A 102 4.15 3.33 -14.89
CA THR A 102 3.96 4.75 -14.51
C THR A 102 4.26 5.74 -15.64
N LYS A 103 5.04 5.34 -16.66
CA LYS A 103 5.54 6.25 -17.69
C LYS A 103 4.59 6.41 -18.87
N GLU A 104 3.88 5.34 -19.20
CA GLU A 104 2.89 5.28 -20.27
C GLU A 104 1.54 4.94 -19.66
N LYS A 105 0.45 5.39 -20.28
CA LYS A 105 -0.90 4.99 -19.87
C LYS A 105 -1.08 3.50 -20.19
N VAL A 106 -0.96 2.67 -19.16
CA VAL A 106 -1.23 1.23 -19.23
C VAL A 106 -2.65 0.99 -18.72
N SER A 107 -3.44 0.19 -19.43
CA SER A 107 -4.78 -0.20 -18.98
C SER A 107 -4.72 -0.99 -17.67
N LEU A 108 -5.82 -0.98 -16.89
CA LEU A 108 -5.89 -1.74 -15.64
C LEU A 108 -5.53 -3.22 -15.85
N ASP A 109 -6.00 -3.83 -16.93
CA ASP A 109 -5.69 -5.25 -17.23
C ASP A 109 -4.22 -5.44 -17.62
N GLY A 110 -3.61 -4.52 -18.38
CA GLY A 110 -2.17 -4.55 -18.65
C GLY A 110 -1.32 -4.39 -17.38
N VAL A 111 -1.81 -3.65 -16.39
CA VAL A 111 -1.17 -3.58 -15.07
C VAL A 111 -1.30 -4.90 -14.32
N LYS A 112 -2.50 -5.51 -14.27
CA LYS A 112 -2.70 -6.84 -13.65
C LYS A 112 -1.78 -7.88 -14.28
N ASP A 113 -1.69 -7.94 -15.60
CA ASP A 113 -0.78 -8.83 -16.33
C ASP A 113 0.69 -8.61 -15.94
N SER A 114 1.08 -7.35 -15.73
CA SER A 114 2.43 -7.00 -15.30
C SER A 114 2.73 -7.45 -13.88
N VAL A 115 1.75 -7.37 -12.98
CA VAL A 115 1.85 -7.90 -11.62
C VAL A 115 1.93 -9.43 -11.63
N GLU A 116 1.05 -10.09 -12.37
CA GLU A 116 1.02 -11.56 -12.46
C GLU A 116 2.32 -12.13 -13.03
N ARG A 117 2.83 -11.53 -14.11
CA ARG A 117 4.12 -11.89 -14.71
C ARG A 117 5.27 -11.68 -13.73
N HIS A 118 5.25 -10.61 -12.95
CA HIS A 118 6.25 -10.38 -11.92
C HIS A 118 6.17 -11.42 -10.81
N CYS A 119 4.98 -11.70 -10.26
CA CYS A 119 4.78 -12.66 -9.17
C CYS A 119 5.19 -14.09 -9.56
N SER A 120 4.93 -14.51 -10.79
CA SER A 120 5.23 -15.86 -11.28
C SER A 120 6.72 -16.07 -11.63
N LYS A 121 7.50 -14.98 -11.69
CA LYS A 121 8.92 -15.02 -12.09
C LYS A 121 9.79 -15.67 -11.01
N PRO A 122 10.68 -16.64 -11.35
CA PRO A 122 11.58 -17.26 -10.37
C PRO A 122 12.45 -16.24 -9.64
N TRP A 123 12.65 -16.43 -8.34
CA TRP A 123 13.40 -15.48 -7.49
C TRP A 123 14.83 -15.23 -7.98
N ALA A 124 15.49 -16.24 -8.54
CA ALA A 124 16.83 -16.11 -9.11
C ALA A 124 16.88 -15.12 -10.30
N GLU A 125 15.84 -15.09 -11.12
CA GLU A 125 15.72 -14.16 -12.24
C GLU A 125 15.40 -12.75 -11.74
N VAL A 126 14.46 -12.61 -10.80
CA VAL A 126 14.13 -11.31 -10.18
C VAL A 126 15.39 -10.63 -9.61
N LYS A 127 16.22 -11.38 -8.88
CA LYS A 127 17.50 -10.86 -8.36
C LYS A 127 18.48 -10.43 -9.44
N ARG A 128 18.55 -11.17 -10.55
CA ARG A 128 19.44 -10.86 -11.68
C ARG A 128 19.01 -9.60 -12.42
N GLU A 129 17.71 -9.34 -12.53
CA GLU A 129 17.19 -8.16 -13.24
C GLU A 129 17.26 -6.88 -12.41
N ALA A 130 17.14 -7.00 -11.08
CA ALA A 130 17.04 -5.87 -10.16
C ALA A 130 18.23 -5.75 -9.19
N VAL A 131 19.46 -5.97 -9.69
CA VAL A 131 20.70 -6.00 -8.88
C VAL A 131 20.96 -4.76 -8.02
N ARG A 132 20.36 -3.61 -8.38
CA ARG A 132 20.53 -2.34 -7.65
C ARG A 132 19.55 -2.19 -6.47
N ILE A 133 18.56 -3.07 -6.36
CA ILE A 133 17.54 -3.02 -5.30
C ILE A 133 17.92 -4.00 -4.20
N LYS A 134 17.91 -3.54 -2.95
CA LYS A 134 18.19 -4.42 -1.81
C LYS A 134 17.12 -5.51 -1.74
N GLU A 135 17.55 -6.75 -1.51
CA GLU A 135 16.69 -7.94 -1.43
C GLU A 135 15.46 -7.74 -0.55
N LYS A 136 15.61 -7.11 0.63
CA LYS A 136 14.50 -6.83 1.56
C LYS A 136 13.35 -5.97 0.98
N TYR A 137 13.61 -5.21 -0.08
CA TYR A 137 12.59 -4.45 -0.79
C TYR A 137 12.14 -5.22 -2.03
N LEU A 138 13.09 -5.83 -2.74
CA LEU A 138 12.84 -6.59 -3.95
C LEU A 138 11.88 -7.77 -3.72
N SER A 139 12.00 -8.44 -2.58
CA SER A 139 11.14 -9.59 -2.22
C SER A 139 9.68 -9.21 -1.99
N GLU A 140 9.39 -7.93 -1.74
CA GLU A 140 8.06 -7.46 -1.32
C GLU A 140 7.23 -6.92 -2.49
N TYR A 141 7.80 -6.80 -3.71
CA TYR A 141 7.10 -6.16 -4.84
C TYR A 141 5.88 -6.95 -5.33
N CYS A 142 5.92 -8.28 -5.34
CA CYS A 142 4.74 -9.08 -5.69
C CYS A 142 3.58 -8.80 -4.72
N PHE A 143 3.79 -9.02 -3.42
CA PHE A 143 2.81 -8.69 -2.38
C PHE A 143 2.33 -7.23 -2.48
N SER A 144 3.25 -6.27 -2.56
CA SER A 144 2.91 -4.84 -2.55
C SER A 144 2.08 -4.44 -3.77
N ALA A 145 2.36 -5.01 -4.94
CA ALA A 145 1.62 -4.71 -6.16
C ALA A 145 0.20 -5.29 -6.12
N VAL A 146 0.06 -6.55 -5.66
CA VAL A 146 -1.25 -7.17 -5.44
C VAL A 146 -2.06 -6.37 -4.40
N TYR A 147 -1.42 -5.98 -3.30
CA TYR A 147 -2.05 -5.16 -2.27
C TYR A 147 -2.54 -3.81 -2.80
N ILE A 148 -1.73 -3.12 -3.60
CA ILE A 148 -2.15 -1.85 -4.21
C ILE A 148 -3.34 -2.04 -5.15
N LEU A 149 -3.33 -3.07 -6.00
CA LEU A 149 -4.44 -3.33 -6.92
C LEU A 149 -5.74 -3.63 -6.16
N ASN A 150 -5.69 -4.48 -5.13
CA ASN A 150 -6.85 -4.76 -4.29
C ASN A 150 -7.33 -3.51 -3.56
N LEU A 151 -6.41 -2.69 -3.03
CA LEU A 151 -6.78 -1.46 -2.35
C LEU A 151 -7.47 -0.46 -3.28
N LEU A 152 -6.98 -0.31 -4.51
CA LEU A 152 -7.60 0.57 -5.51
C LEU A 152 -8.97 0.05 -5.96
N ASP A 153 -9.12 -1.26 -6.11
CA ASP A 153 -10.41 -1.91 -6.39
C ASP A 153 -11.42 -1.67 -5.25
N LEU A 154 -10.99 -1.80 -4.00
CA LEU A 154 -11.80 -1.50 -2.81
C LEU A 154 -12.15 -0.01 -2.66
N TYR A 155 -11.35 0.90 -3.23
CA TYR A 155 -11.72 2.30 -3.38
C TYR A 155 -12.67 2.55 -4.55
N GLY A 156 -13.00 1.53 -5.34
CA GLY A 156 -13.94 1.60 -6.45
C GLY A 156 -13.32 1.97 -7.78
N PHE A 157 -11.99 1.98 -7.90
CA PHE A 157 -11.33 2.18 -9.18
C PHE A 157 -11.49 0.93 -10.05
N ASN A 158 -11.98 1.13 -11.27
CA ASN A 158 -12.20 0.08 -12.25
C ASN A 158 -11.68 0.52 -13.62
N SER A 159 -11.89 -0.28 -14.67
CA SER A 159 -11.37 0.00 -16.01
C SER A 159 -11.77 1.38 -16.56
N SER A 160 -12.95 1.92 -16.20
CA SER A 160 -13.39 3.23 -16.70
C SER A 160 -12.79 4.41 -15.92
N SER A 161 -12.36 4.21 -14.68
CA SER A 161 -11.80 5.27 -13.82
C SER A 161 -10.30 5.11 -13.57
N TRP A 162 -9.67 4.10 -14.18
CA TRP A 162 -8.25 3.83 -14.01
C TRP A 162 -7.38 4.96 -14.55
N GLU A 163 -7.78 5.55 -15.68
CA GLU A 163 -7.05 6.65 -16.30
C GLU A 163 -7.10 7.96 -15.50
N ASP A 164 -8.02 8.06 -14.53
CA ASP A 164 -8.11 9.19 -13.62
C ASP A 164 -6.98 9.16 -12.57
N ILE A 165 -6.26 8.04 -12.42
CA ILE A 165 -5.13 7.89 -11.49
C ILE A 165 -3.83 8.30 -12.17
N THR A 166 -3.14 9.27 -11.60
CA THR A 166 -1.78 9.62 -11.98
C THR A 166 -0.78 9.29 -10.88
N PHE A 167 0.27 8.52 -11.22
CA PHE A 167 1.32 8.13 -10.27
C PHE A 167 2.46 9.16 -10.22
N PHE A 168 2.75 9.69 -9.03
CA PHE A 168 3.74 10.76 -8.83
C PHE A 168 4.91 10.36 -7.93
N GLY A 169 6.12 10.50 -8.47
CA GLY A 169 7.35 10.46 -7.69
C GLY A 169 7.72 11.81 -7.08
N LYS A 170 8.69 11.80 -6.13
CA LYS A 170 9.20 13.00 -5.43
C LYS A 170 9.58 14.16 -6.36
N ARG A 171 10.14 13.87 -7.54
CA ARG A 171 10.54 14.89 -8.54
C ARG A 171 9.35 15.52 -9.27
N SER A 172 8.22 14.81 -9.40
CA SER A 172 7.01 15.29 -10.05
C SER A 172 6.13 16.05 -9.07
N LEU A 173 6.09 15.63 -7.80
CA LEU A 173 5.41 16.36 -6.72
C LEU A 173 5.97 17.77 -6.51
N LYS A 174 7.31 17.92 -6.52
CA LYS A 174 7.94 19.24 -6.35
C LYS A 174 7.61 20.21 -7.49
N ARG A 175 7.54 19.71 -8.74
CA ARG A 175 7.16 20.53 -9.91
C ARG A 175 5.70 20.94 -9.87
N ARG A 176 4.79 20.02 -9.55
CA ARG A 176 3.36 20.32 -9.44
C ARG A 176 3.00 21.19 -8.24
N ALA A 177 3.73 21.09 -7.13
CA ALA A 177 3.55 22.02 -6.01
C ALA A 177 3.94 23.46 -6.39
N VAL A 178 4.93 23.62 -7.27
CA VAL A 178 5.32 24.93 -7.83
C VAL A 178 4.26 25.44 -8.82
N GLU A 179 3.70 24.57 -9.67
CA GLU A 179 2.64 24.94 -10.63
C GLU A 179 1.29 25.23 -9.94
N GLY A 180 0.90 24.42 -8.95
CA GLY A 180 -0.36 24.56 -8.22
C GLY A 180 -0.40 25.75 -7.26
N ALA A 181 0.75 26.27 -6.83
CA ALA A 181 0.83 27.51 -6.05
C ALA A 181 0.39 28.75 -6.87
N GLY A 182 0.34 28.66 -8.19
CA GLY A 182 -0.15 29.73 -9.06
C GLY A 182 -1.69 29.76 -9.25
N ALA A 183 -2.43 28.72 -8.82
CA ALA A 183 -3.81 28.51 -9.26
C ALA A 183 -4.86 28.24 -8.15
N ALA A 184 -4.50 28.19 -6.87
CA ALA A 184 -5.46 27.77 -5.82
C ALA A 184 -5.65 28.81 -4.70
N GLY A 185 -6.92 29.10 -4.38
CA GLY A 185 -7.33 29.91 -3.23
C GLY A 185 -7.09 29.23 -1.87
N SER A 186 -7.21 30.04 -0.81
CA SER A 186 -6.68 29.84 0.56
C SER A 186 -6.96 28.51 1.27
N GLY A 187 -7.97 27.73 0.84
CA GLY A 187 -8.26 26.40 1.40
C GLY A 187 -7.32 25.29 0.93
N SER A 188 -6.81 25.37 -0.31
CA SER A 188 -5.92 24.36 -0.90
C SER A 188 -4.46 24.56 -0.49
N GLN A 189 -4.09 25.76 -0.04
CA GLN A 189 -2.74 26.08 0.47
C GLN A 189 -2.35 25.20 1.66
N ARG A 190 -3.29 24.92 2.58
CA ARG A 190 -2.98 24.20 3.83
C ARG A 190 -2.56 22.75 3.64
N CYS A 191 -3.01 22.06 2.58
CA CYS A 191 -2.57 20.69 2.29
C CYS A 191 -1.18 20.66 1.66
N ALA A 192 -0.87 21.62 0.78
CA ALA A 192 0.41 21.71 0.10
C ALA A 192 1.54 22.20 1.02
N GLU A 193 1.28 23.19 1.88
CA GLU A 193 2.28 23.71 2.84
C GLU A 193 2.63 22.70 3.93
N ARG A 194 1.68 21.87 4.36
CA ARG A 194 1.98 20.81 5.34
C ARG A 194 2.85 19.68 4.77
N LEU A 195 2.90 19.53 3.44
CA LEU A 195 3.74 18.55 2.75
C LEU A 195 5.16 19.07 2.48
N SER A 196 5.35 20.37 2.28
CA SER A 196 6.66 20.99 2.03
C SER A 196 7.52 21.16 3.30
N HIS A 197 6.90 21.19 4.48
CA HIS A 197 7.58 21.28 5.77
C HIS A 197 7.95 19.93 6.40
N LEU A 198 7.63 18.80 5.77
CA LEU A 198 8.04 17.48 6.25
C LEU A 198 9.54 17.24 5.94
N PRO A 199 10.42 17.12 6.94
CA PRO A 199 11.83 16.85 6.69
C PRO A 199 11.99 15.39 6.26
N VAL A 200 12.46 15.16 5.03
CA VAL A 200 12.78 13.80 4.55
C VAL A 200 14.23 13.74 4.10
N ARG A 201 15.13 13.53 5.06
CA ARG A 201 16.50 13.06 4.82
C ARG A 201 16.59 11.53 4.98
N PRO A 202 17.47 10.85 4.23
CA PRO A 202 17.44 9.40 4.10
C PRO A 202 18.46 8.74 5.04
N SER A 203 18.08 8.47 6.30
CA SER A 203 18.80 7.52 7.17
C SER A 203 18.13 7.41 8.54
N GLY A 204 17.64 6.21 8.90
CA GLY A 204 17.48 5.72 10.28
C GLY A 204 16.37 6.31 11.19
N TRP A 205 15.51 5.40 11.69
CA TRP A 205 14.81 5.33 13.01
C TRP A 205 13.64 6.29 13.39
N ILE A 206 12.56 5.65 13.92
CA ILE A 206 11.73 5.94 15.12
C ILE A 206 10.98 7.29 15.32
N LEU A 207 9.70 7.17 15.73
CA LEU A 207 8.72 8.09 16.40
C LEU A 207 8.49 9.48 15.77
N THR A 208 7.28 9.86 15.36
CA THR A 208 6.17 10.28 16.25
C THR A 208 4.89 10.40 15.40
N LEU A 209 3.72 10.09 15.95
CA LEU A 209 2.40 10.71 15.65
C LEU A 209 1.28 9.99 16.43
N TRP A 210 1.35 10.04 17.77
CA TRP A 210 0.20 9.81 18.67
C TRP A 210 -0.49 11.15 19.00
N GLY A 211 -0.39 12.16 18.12
CA GLY A 211 -0.88 13.52 18.39
C GLY A 211 -2.22 13.90 17.75
N SER A 212 -2.77 13.07 16.86
CA SER A 212 -3.89 13.51 16.00
C SER A 212 -5.19 12.75 16.21
N LEU A 213 -5.25 11.78 17.12
CA LEU A 213 -6.44 10.94 17.31
C LEU A 213 -7.47 11.54 18.31
N GLN A 214 -7.16 12.65 18.98
CA GLN A 214 -8.02 13.23 20.02
C GLN A 214 -8.90 14.41 19.56
N SER A 215 -9.06 14.66 18.26
CA SER A 215 -9.89 15.77 17.77
C SER A 215 -10.97 15.38 16.76
N LEU A 216 -11.29 14.09 16.62
CA LEU A 216 -12.27 13.61 15.63
C LEU A 216 -13.62 13.17 16.22
N GLU A 217 -13.84 13.23 17.53
CA GLU A 217 -15.13 12.83 18.14
C GLU A 217 -16.25 13.88 18.03
N GLY A 218 -16.11 14.95 17.24
CA GLY A 218 -17.06 16.08 17.29
C GLY A 218 -17.41 16.78 15.98
N LEU A 219 -17.23 16.19 14.80
CA LEU A 219 -17.47 16.87 13.52
C LEU A 219 -18.68 16.31 12.76
N SER A 220 -19.76 17.09 12.71
CA SER A 220 -21.03 16.80 12.02
C SER A 220 -21.10 17.28 10.56
N ASP A 221 -19.96 17.71 9.97
CA ASP A 221 -19.93 18.37 8.65
C ASP A 221 -19.44 17.43 7.53
N VAL A 222 -20.35 17.07 6.63
CA VAL A 222 -20.14 16.19 5.46
C VAL A 222 -19.08 16.75 4.50
N SER A 223 -18.96 18.07 4.41
CA SER A 223 -17.99 18.77 3.55
C SER A 223 -16.56 18.58 4.05
N LEU A 224 -16.40 18.58 5.37
CA LEU A 224 -15.12 18.34 6.03
C LEU A 224 -14.74 16.85 5.96
N GLN A 225 -15.73 15.94 6.03
CA GLN A 225 -15.51 14.51 5.75
C GLN A 225 -15.06 14.27 4.30
N GLN A 226 -15.59 14.99 3.32
CA GLN A 226 -15.14 14.90 1.92
C GLN A 226 -13.73 15.47 1.71
N ALA A 227 -13.39 16.57 2.39
CA ALA A 227 -12.02 17.11 2.39
C ALA A 227 -11.03 16.16 3.08
N LEU A 228 -11.44 15.50 4.16
CA LEU A 228 -10.67 14.47 4.83
C LEU A 228 -10.60 13.16 4.03
N ALA A 229 -11.63 12.81 3.24
CA ALA A 229 -11.64 11.70 2.31
C ALA A 229 -10.63 11.89 1.17
N ARG A 230 -10.50 13.13 0.66
CA ARG A 230 -9.43 13.54 -0.27
C ARG A 230 -8.03 13.44 0.35
N CYS A 231 -7.96 13.62 1.67
CA CYS A 231 -6.76 13.36 2.47
C CYS A 231 -6.66 11.91 2.98
N TRP A 232 -7.60 11.00 2.73
CA TRP A 232 -7.60 9.68 3.38
C TRP A 232 -6.77 8.63 2.64
N LEU A 233 -6.50 8.87 1.35
CA LEU A 233 -5.40 8.21 0.64
C LEU A 233 -4.01 8.51 1.25
N ILE A 234 -3.91 9.39 2.26
CA ILE A 234 -2.64 9.95 2.79
C ILE A 234 -2.05 9.17 3.97
N LEU A 235 -2.72 8.18 4.58
CA LEU A 235 -2.09 7.39 5.66
C LEU A 235 -1.99 5.92 5.28
N GLY A 236 -1.01 5.64 4.41
CA GLY A 236 -0.39 4.31 4.38
C GLY A 236 0.02 3.94 5.80
N HIS A 237 -0.63 2.90 6.33
CA HIS A 237 -0.50 2.43 7.70
C HIS A 237 0.99 2.27 8.05
N ARG A 238 1.47 3.11 8.97
CA ARG A 238 2.83 3.07 9.48
C ARG A 238 2.94 1.87 10.42
N SER A 239 3.26 0.69 9.89
CA SER A 239 3.83 -0.37 10.73
C SER A 239 5.25 0.06 11.09
N THR A 240 5.39 0.71 12.24
CA THR A 240 6.67 0.83 12.92
C THR A 240 7.25 -0.56 13.14
N LYS A 241 8.47 -0.80 12.65
CA LYS A 241 9.36 -1.81 13.21
C LYS A 241 10.71 -1.16 13.50
N ILE A 242 11.31 -1.66 14.57
CA ILE A 242 12.53 -1.26 15.28
C ILE A 242 12.38 -0.01 16.14
#